data_AF-A0A954LLJ0-F1
#
_entry.id   AF-A0A954LLJ0-F1
#
_cell.length_a   1.000
_cell.length_b   1.000
_cell.length_c   1.000
_cell.angle_alpha   90.00
_cell.angle_beta   90.00
_cell.angle_gamma   90.00
#
_symmetry.space_group_name_H-M   'P 1'
#
loop_
_entity.id
_entity.type
_entity.pdbx_description
1 polymer ?
#
loop_
_entity_poly.entity_id
_entity_poly.type
_entity_poly.pdbx_seq_one_letter_code
_entity_poly.pdbx_strand_id
1 'polypeptide(L)'
;HHIMANHELQACEVMAFVLVAFPEAPPEFRMGLARIIDDEQRHTRMHMQRASELGTEFGELPVNCYIWKKALNYTCVLDYLAGLPLTFEGRNLDHTVEFEDIFENAGDSKSAAVMRIIHRDEIEHVRFGWEWLCRLKPADQSEWDAYCEHLHWPLRPAKAKGEVFQRAARQAAGLTQEFLDRLEQAEPDLPE
;
A
#
# COMPACT_ATOMS: atom_id res chain seq x y z
N HIS A 1 -7.56 -11.19 10.41
CA HIS A 1 -7.16 -10.00 11.18
C HIS A 1 -5.71 -10.01 11.64
N HIS A 2 -5.19 -11.06 12.31
CA HIS A 2 -3.77 -11.11 12.70
C HIS A 2 -2.79 -10.83 11.55
N ILE A 3 -2.95 -11.53 10.41
CA ILE A 3 -2.11 -11.31 9.21
C ILE A 3 -2.21 -9.87 8.70
N MET A 4 -3.42 -9.29 8.71
CA MET A 4 -3.65 -7.92 8.25
C MET A 4 -3.00 -6.92 9.21
N ALA A 5 -3.08 -7.12 10.52
CA ALA A 5 -2.34 -6.30 11.49
C ALA A 5 -0.82 -6.34 11.25
N ASN A 6 -0.27 -7.49 10.85
CA ASN A 6 1.16 -7.58 10.48
C ASN A 6 1.47 -6.87 9.16
N HIS A 7 0.51 -6.74 8.25
CA HIS A 7 0.67 -5.95 7.03
C HIS A 7 0.78 -4.45 7.36
N GLU A 8 -0.21 -3.91 8.08
CA GLU A 8 -0.25 -2.48 8.45
C GLU A 8 0.94 -2.09 9.34
N LEU A 9 1.34 -2.97 10.27
CA LEU A 9 2.50 -2.71 11.10
C LEU A 9 3.78 -2.62 10.27
N GLN A 10 3.94 -3.48 9.27
CA GLN A 10 5.10 -3.40 8.37
C GLN A 10 5.08 -2.12 7.53
N ALA A 11 3.91 -1.69 7.06
CA ALA A 11 3.77 -0.43 6.33
C ALA A 11 4.18 0.75 7.23
N CYS A 12 3.63 0.85 8.44
CA CYS A 12 4.01 1.83 9.46
C CYS A 12 5.53 1.86 9.72
N GLU A 13 6.12 0.69 9.96
CA GLU A 13 7.54 0.55 10.28
C GLU A 13 8.44 0.96 9.10
N VAL A 14 8.10 0.56 7.87
CA VAL A 14 8.84 0.93 6.67
C VAL A 14 8.74 2.43 6.39
N MET A 15 7.58 3.04 6.60
CA MET A 15 7.42 4.49 6.48
C MET A 15 8.27 5.23 7.53
N ALA A 16 8.33 4.73 8.77
CA ALA A 16 9.21 5.29 9.79
C ALA A 16 10.70 5.14 9.40
N PHE A 17 11.08 4.01 8.82
CA PHE A 17 12.42 3.81 8.27
C PHE A 17 12.74 4.81 7.15
N VAL A 18 11.81 5.05 6.22
CA VAL A 18 11.98 6.01 5.10
C VAL A 18 12.26 7.42 5.59
N LEU A 19 11.64 7.85 6.70
CA LEU A 19 11.93 9.16 7.32
C LEU A 19 13.39 9.31 7.78
N VAL A 20 14.00 8.21 8.23
CA VAL A 20 15.38 8.18 8.72
C VAL A 20 16.36 7.91 7.58
N ALA A 21 15.99 7.05 6.62
CA ALA A 21 16.81 6.67 5.49
C ALA A 21 17.01 7.82 4.49
N PHE A 22 16.00 8.68 4.33
CA PHE A 22 16.02 9.81 3.40
C PHE A 22 15.80 11.15 4.11
N PRO A 23 16.74 11.58 4.98
CA PRO A 23 16.56 12.80 5.77
C PRO A 23 16.51 14.07 4.90
N GLU A 24 17.12 14.01 3.72
CA GLU A 24 17.13 15.10 2.72
C GLU A 24 15.85 15.16 1.87
N ALA A 25 14.92 14.23 2.05
CA ALA A 25 13.62 14.30 1.38
C ALA A 25 12.89 15.60 1.77
N PRO A 26 12.07 16.18 0.86
CA PRO A 26 11.40 17.44 1.11
C PRO A 26 10.65 17.46 2.46
N PRO A 27 10.74 18.54 3.26
CA PRO A 27 10.10 18.61 4.58
C PRO A 27 8.59 18.29 4.54
N GLU A 28 7.90 18.74 3.50
CA GLU A 28 6.49 18.48 3.27
C GLU A 28 6.20 17.00 2.94
N PHE A 29 7.11 16.30 2.26
CA PHE A 29 7.03 14.85 2.05
C PHE A 29 7.11 14.14 3.39
N ARG A 30 8.14 14.47 4.19
CA ARG A 30 8.37 13.85 5.51
C ARG A 30 7.19 14.10 6.47
N MET A 31 6.61 15.30 6.43
CA MET A 31 5.43 15.62 7.23
C MET A 31 4.18 14.86 6.76
N GLY A 32 3.96 14.73 5.46
CA GLY A 32 2.86 13.93 4.91
C GLY A 32 3.00 12.46 5.28
N LEU A 33 4.21 11.91 5.14
CA LEU A 33 4.53 10.53 5.51
C LEU A 33 4.28 10.27 7.01
N ALA A 34 4.62 11.22 7.89
CA ALA A 34 4.34 11.10 9.32
C ALA A 34 2.84 11.03 9.64
N ARG A 35 1.97 11.61 8.80
CA ARG A 35 0.51 11.49 8.97
C ARG A 35 0.01 10.11 8.54
N ILE A 36 0.52 9.59 7.42
CA ILE A 36 0.19 8.24 6.95
C ILE A 36 0.63 7.19 7.99
N ILE A 37 1.78 7.39 8.65
CA ILE A 37 2.20 6.55 9.78
C ILE A 37 1.16 6.53 10.92
N ASP A 38 0.44 7.61 11.18
CA ASP A 38 -0.65 7.62 12.18
C ASP A 38 -1.86 6.80 11.71
N ASP A 39 -2.19 6.85 10.42
CA ASP A 39 -3.22 6.01 9.81
C ASP A 39 -2.84 4.53 9.93
N GLU A 40 -1.61 4.14 9.60
CA GLU A 40 -1.18 2.73 9.71
C GLU A 40 -1.15 2.21 11.14
N GLN A 41 -0.80 3.05 12.11
CA GLN A 41 -0.93 2.69 13.53
C GLN A 41 -2.40 2.50 13.94
N ARG A 42 -3.32 3.29 13.37
CA ARG A 42 -4.76 3.12 13.57
C ARG A 42 -5.24 1.82 12.91
N HIS A 43 -4.87 1.55 11.67
CA HIS A 43 -5.21 0.33 10.93
C HIS A 43 -4.74 -0.92 11.67
N THR A 44 -3.47 -0.93 12.08
CA THR A 44 -2.86 -2.00 12.89
C THR A 44 -3.70 -2.26 14.15
N ARG A 45 -4.03 -1.21 14.92
CA ARG A 45 -4.82 -1.35 16.16
C ARG A 45 -6.24 -1.85 15.91
N MET A 46 -6.91 -1.39 14.86
CA MET A 46 -8.24 -1.90 14.47
C MET A 46 -8.18 -3.40 14.19
N HIS A 47 -7.15 -3.87 13.50
CA HIS A 47 -6.95 -5.29 13.23
C HIS A 47 -6.56 -6.11 14.45
N MET A 48 -5.70 -5.59 15.32
CA MET A 48 -5.38 -6.24 16.60
C MET A 48 -6.63 -6.40 17.46
N GLN A 49 -7.46 -5.35 17.56
CA GLN A 49 -8.71 -5.39 18.31
C GLN A 49 -9.68 -6.44 17.73
N ARG A 50 -9.89 -6.45 16.41
CA ARG A 50 -10.75 -7.45 15.76
C ARG A 50 -10.21 -8.87 15.94
N ALA A 51 -8.89 -9.06 15.90
CA ALA A 51 -8.29 -10.38 16.18
C ALA A 51 -8.61 -10.85 17.60
N SER A 52 -8.41 -9.98 18.61
CA SER A 52 -8.70 -10.30 20.01
C SER A 52 -10.18 -10.66 20.23
N GLU A 53 -11.09 -9.88 19.64
CA GLU A 53 -12.54 -10.15 19.68
C GLU A 53 -12.94 -11.49 19.03
N LEU A 54 -12.10 -12.03 18.13
CA LEU A 54 -12.30 -13.31 17.46
C LEU A 54 -11.49 -14.45 18.11
N GLY A 55 -10.84 -14.20 19.24
CA GLY A 55 -10.11 -15.20 20.02
C GLY A 55 -8.68 -15.46 19.54
N THR A 56 -8.01 -14.47 18.96
CA THR A 56 -6.58 -14.53 18.62
C THR A 56 -5.89 -13.22 18.98
N GLU A 57 -4.80 -13.27 19.72
CA GLU A 57 -3.99 -12.09 20.02
C GLU A 57 -2.91 -11.88 18.95
N PHE A 58 -2.60 -10.61 18.66
CA PHE A 58 -1.52 -10.31 17.73
C PHE A 58 -0.17 -10.78 18.30
N GLY A 59 0.59 -11.50 17.47
CA GLY A 59 1.82 -12.19 17.88
C GLY A 59 1.66 -13.65 18.31
N GLU A 60 0.43 -14.18 18.47
CA GLU A 60 0.23 -15.61 18.76
C GLU A 60 0.52 -16.52 17.56
N LEU A 61 0.24 -16.02 16.35
CA LEU A 61 0.55 -16.69 15.09
C LEU A 61 1.84 -16.13 14.46
N PRO A 62 2.54 -16.91 13.62
CA PRO A 62 3.71 -16.43 12.90
C PRO A 62 3.42 -15.19 12.06
N VAL A 63 4.34 -14.24 12.10
CA VAL A 63 4.34 -13.04 11.25
C VAL A 63 5.31 -13.21 10.09
N ASN A 64 5.11 -12.44 9.02
CA ASN A 64 6.06 -12.35 7.90
C ASN A 64 6.73 -10.97 7.88
N CYS A 65 7.79 -10.86 7.09
CA CYS A 65 8.56 -9.63 6.88
C CYS A 65 8.65 -9.26 5.39
N TYR A 66 7.57 -9.54 4.62
CA TYR A 66 7.61 -9.40 3.17
C TYR A 66 7.87 -7.95 2.73
N ILE A 67 7.16 -6.98 3.29
CA ILE A 67 7.31 -5.55 2.92
C ILE A 67 8.70 -5.07 3.33
N TRP A 68 9.15 -5.40 4.55
CA TRP A 68 10.50 -5.09 5.03
C TRP A 68 11.59 -5.59 4.08
N LYS A 69 11.49 -6.83 3.61
CA LYS A 69 12.44 -7.39 2.64
C LYS A 69 12.48 -6.62 1.32
N LYS A 70 11.39 -5.94 0.91
CA LYS A 70 11.39 -5.07 -0.27
C LYS A 70 11.99 -3.71 0.04
N ALA A 71 11.71 -3.17 1.22
CA ALA A 71 12.26 -1.89 1.66
C ALA A 71 13.79 -1.88 1.76
N LEU A 72 14.43 -3.04 1.95
CA LEU A 72 15.90 -3.16 1.90
C LEU A 72 16.52 -2.77 0.54
N ASN A 73 15.74 -2.78 -0.54
CA ASN A 73 16.19 -2.34 -1.86
C ASN A 73 15.97 -0.84 -2.10
N TYR A 74 15.36 -0.11 -1.16
CA TYR A 74 15.09 1.31 -1.36
C TYR A 74 16.39 2.11 -1.18
N THR A 75 16.84 2.70 -2.27
CA THR A 75 18.04 3.55 -2.34
C THR A 75 17.68 5.03 -2.46
N CYS A 76 16.44 5.33 -2.85
CA CYS A 76 15.91 6.68 -2.94
C CYS A 76 14.40 6.73 -2.63
N VAL A 77 13.85 7.95 -2.54
CA VAL A 77 12.41 8.16 -2.29
C VAL A 77 11.53 7.58 -3.39
N LEU A 78 11.97 7.60 -4.65
CA LEU A 78 11.19 7.03 -5.76
C LEU A 78 11.03 5.51 -5.63
N ASP A 79 12.03 4.79 -5.12
CA ASP A 79 11.92 3.36 -4.82
C ASP A 79 10.83 3.09 -3.77
N TYR A 80 10.76 3.91 -2.73
CA TYR A 80 9.71 3.84 -1.72
C TYR A 80 8.33 4.11 -2.32
N LEU A 81 8.19 5.18 -3.12
CA LEU A 81 6.92 5.58 -3.73
C LEU A 81 6.36 4.50 -4.65
N ALA A 82 7.22 3.91 -5.48
CA ALA A 82 6.84 2.80 -6.35
C ALA A 82 6.52 1.53 -5.55
N GLY A 83 7.35 1.20 -4.57
CA GLY A 83 7.27 -0.05 -3.83
C GLY A 83 6.12 -0.14 -2.83
N LEU A 84 5.84 0.91 -2.06
CA LEU A 84 4.83 0.87 -0.99
C LEU A 84 3.53 1.59 -1.38
N PRO A 85 3.44 2.93 -1.48
CA PRO A 85 2.19 3.60 -1.83
C PRO A 85 1.56 3.15 -3.15
N LEU A 86 2.36 2.99 -4.22
CA LEU A 86 1.78 2.68 -5.54
C LEU A 86 1.60 1.17 -5.78
N THR A 87 2.23 0.31 -4.98
CA THR A 87 2.15 -1.15 -5.17
C THR A 87 1.46 -1.85 -4.02
N PHE A 88 1.92 -1.69 -2.78
CA PHE A 88 1.28 -2.34 -1.64
C PHE A 88 -0.07 -1.69 -1.32
N GLU A 89 -0.10 -0.36 -1.12
CA GLU A 89 -1.36 0.36 -0.86
C GLU A 89 -2.26 0.38 -2.11
N GLY A 90 -1.64 0.51 -3.29
CA GLY A 90 -2.32 0.30 -4.57
C GLY A 90 -3.07 -1.03 -4.64
N ARG A 91 -2.49 -2.12 -4.12
CA ARG A 91 -3.15 -3.43 -4.04
C ARG A 91 -4.20 -3.50 -2.92
N ASN A 92 -3.96 -2.81 -1.81
CA ASN A 92 -4.91 -2.75 -0.69
C ASN A 92 -6.23 -2.09 -1.08
N LEU A 93 -6.24 -1.18 -2.07
CA LEU A 93 -7.49 -0.71 -2.66
C LEU A 93 -8.39 -1.85 -3.13
N ASP A 94 -7.83 -2.87 -3.76
CA ASP A 94 -8.60 -4.02 -4.28
C ASP A 94 -8.95 -4.99 -3.16
N HIS A 95 -7.95 -5.35 -2.35
CA HIS A 95 -8.12 -6.30 -1.26
C HIS A 95 -9.11 -5.82 -0.20
N THR A 96 -9.18 -4.53 0.09
CA THR A 96 -10.14 -4.01 1.08
C THR A 96 -11.59 -4.28 0.65
N VAL A 97 -11.92 -4.15 -0.64
CA VAL A 97 -13.25 -4.49 -1.16
C VAL A 97 -13.47 -6.00 -1.17
N GLU A 98 -12.47 -6.78 -1.59
CA GLU A 98 -12.55 -8.24 -1.57
C GLU A 98 -12.78 -8.79 -0.15
N PHE A 99 -12.03 -8.30 0.84
CA PHE A 99 -12.19 -8.70 2.23
C PHE A 99 -13.48 -8.18 2.84
N GLU A 100 -13.94 -6.99 2.46
CA GLU A 100 -15.26 -6.49 2.87
C GLU A 100 -16.34 -7.48 2.47
N ASP A 101 -16.38 -7.91 1.20
CA ASP A 101 -17.35 -8.87 0.69
C ASP A 101 -17.25 -10.22 1.40
N ILE A 102 -16.03 -10.71 1.65
CA ILE A 102 -15.80 -11.95 2.39
C ILE A 102 -16.37 -11.85 3.82
N PHE A 103 -16.13 -10.73 4.51
CA PHE A 103 -16.63 -10.53 5.87
C PHE A 103 -18.16 -10.39 5.92
N GLU A 104 -18.76 -9.64 5.01
CA GLU A 104 -20.23 -9.51 4.94
C GLU A 104 -20.88 -10.88 4.66
N ASN A 105 -20.32 -11.66 3.73
CA ASN A 105 -20.83 -13.01 3.42
C ASN A 105 -20.67 -13.98 4.60
N ALA A 106 -19.70 -13.76 5.48
CA ALA A 106 -19.52 -14.50 6.73
C ALA A 106 -20.38 -13.97 7.89
N GLY A 107 -21.13 -12.88 7.69
CA GLY A 107 -21.95 -12.23 8.72
C GLY A 107 -21.17 -11.35 9.70
N ASP A 108 -19.90 -11.03 9.41
CA ASP A 108 -19.03 -10.20 10.23
C ASP A 108 -19.01 -8.74 9.77
N SER A 109 -20.15 -8.07 9.96
CA SER A 109 -20.33 -6.65 9.61
C SER A 109 -19.34 -5.70 10.29
N LYS A 110 -18.77 -6.07 11.45
CA LYS A 110 -17.76 -5.27 12.14
C LYS A 110 -16.44 -5.26 11.37
N SER A 111 -16.01 -6.44 10.91
CA SER A 111 -14.77 -6.56 10.13
C SER A 111 -14.90 -5.95 8.74
N ALA A 112 -16.07 -6.09 8.11
CA ALA A 112 -16.40 -5.38 6.88
C ALA A 112 -16.34 -3.84 7.06
N ALA A 113 -16.85 -3.33 8.19
CA ALA A 113 -16.75 -1.90 8.50
C ALA A 113 -15.30 -1.41 8.66
N VAL A 114 -14.40 -2.24 9.21
CA VAL A 114 -12.97 -1.92 9.26
C VAL A 114 -12.39 -1.80 7.85
N MET A 115 -12.72 -2.71 6.93
CA MET A 115 -12.29 -2.62 5.52
C MET A 115 -12.76 -1.35 4.83
N ARG A 116 -14.01 -0.93 5.06
CA ARG A 116 -14.52 0.35 4.52
C ARG A 116 -13.81 1.59 5.06
N ILE A 117 -13.28 1.53 6.27
CA ILE A 117 -12.49 2.63 6.83
C ILE A 117 -11.13 2.65 6.15
N ILE A 118 -10.43 1.51 6.18
CA ILE A 118 -9.09 1.36 5.59
C ILE A 118 -9.12 1.74 4.10
N HIS A 119 -10.08 1.24 3.31
CA HIS A 119 -10.23 1.58 1.88
C HIS A 119 -10.24 3.09 1.60
N ARG A 120 -10.89 3.88 2.48
CA ARG A 120 -10.95 5.34 2.31
C ARG A 120 -9.59 6.00 2.58
N ASP A 121 -8.86 5.49 3.56
CA ASP A 121 -7.53 5.96 3.92
C ASP A 121 -6.50 5.55 2.86
N GLU A 122 -6.60 4.33 2.31
CA GLU A 122 -5.74 3.84 1.22
C GLU A 122 -5.79 4.71 -0.04
N ILE A 123 -6.95 5.31 -0.37
CA ILE A 123 -7.05 6.26 -1.50
C ILE A 123 -6.13 7.47 -1.27
N GLU A 124 -6.05 7.95 -0.03
CA GLU A 124 -5.19 9.08 0.34
C GLU A 124 -3.71 8.68 0.33
N HIS A 125 -3.39 7.45 0.71
CA HIS A 125 -2.01 6.94 0.70
C HIS A 125 -1.50 6.77 -0.73
N VAL A 126 -2.32 6.20 -1.62
CA VAL A 126 -2.03 6.11 -3.06
C VAL A 126 -1.92 7.51 -3.66
N ARG A 127 -2.79 8.46 -3.27
CA ARG A 127 -2.70 9.86 -3.73
C ARG A 127 -1.38 10.50 -3.34
N PHE A 128 -0.97 10.33 -2.08
CA PHE A 128 0.32 10.81 -1.60
C PHE A 128 1.47 10.22 -2.43
N GLY A 129 1.46 8.90 -2.65
CA GLY A 129 2.43 8.22 -3.51
C GLY A 129 2.50 8.81 -4.91
N TRP A 130 1.33 9.00 -5.52
CA TRP A 130 1.18 9.51 -6.87
C TRP A 130 1.67 10.95 -7.02
N GLU A 131 1.25 11.85 -6.15
CA GLU A 131 1.64 13.26 -6.20
C GLU A 131 3.16 13.42 -6.06
N TRP A 132 3.78 12.64 -5.17
CA TRP A 132 5.22 12.70 -4.97
C TRP A 132 6.00 12.06 -6.10
N LEU A 133 5.52 10.97 -6.69
CA LEU A 133 6.14 10.41 -7.89
C LEU A 133 6.10 11.43 -9.03
N CYS A 134 4.96 12.08 -9.26
CA CYS A 134 4.83 13.12 -10.29
C CYS A 134 5.78 14.31 -10.08
N ARG A 135 6.07 14.67 -8.81
CA ARG A 135 6.96 15.78 -8.47
C ARG A 135 8.44 15.42 -8.56
N LEU A 136 8.81 14.18 -8.22
CA LEU A 136 10.20 13.75 -8.09
C LEU A 136 10.75 13.03 -9.32
N LYS A 137 9.88 12.49 -10.18
CA LYS A 137 10.32 11.85 -11.42
C LYS A 137 11.08 12.84 -12.33
N PRO A 138 12.01 12.35 -13.17
CA PRO A 138 12.57 13.14 -14.27
C PRO A 138 11.49 13.77 -15.15
N ALA A 139 11.72 15.01 -15.58
CA ALA A 139 10.73 15.80 -16.32
C ALA A 139 10.40 15.21 -17.71
N ASP A 140 11.33 14.48 -18.30
CA ASP A 140 11.24 13.82 -19.61
C ASP A 140 10.73 12.37 -19.53
N GLN A 141 10.43 11.87 -18.33
CA GLN A 141 9.96 10.51 -18.11
C GLN A 141 8.46 10.48 -17.82
N SER A 142 7.74 9.47 -18.33
CA SER A 142 6.34 9.22 -17.97
C SER A 142 6.22 8.72 -16.53
N GLU A 143 5.05 8.89 -15.90
CA GLU A 143 4.80 8.36 -14.55
C GLU A 143 4.89 6.83 -14.52
N TRP A 144 4.48 6.16 -15.60
CA TRP A 144 4.59 4.70 -15.71
C TRP A 144 6.03 4.24 -15.76
N ASP A 145 6.87 4.89 -16.57
CA ASP A 145 8.25 4.46 -16.74
C ASP A 145 9.03 4.71 -15.45
N ALA A 146 8.79 5.85 -14.77
CA ALA A 146 9.37 6.14 -13.46
C ALA A 146 8.92 5.09 -12.42
N TYR A 147 7.62 4.75 -12.38
CA TYR A 147 7.11 3.70 -11.51
C TYR A 147 7.78 2.34 -11.77
N CYS A 148 7.90 1.93 -13.04
CA CYS A 148 8.51 0.65 -13.40
C CYS A 148 10.01 0.60 -13.13
N GLU A 149 10.74 1.69 -13.40
CA GLU A 149 12.18 1.78 -13.16
C GLU A 149 12.52 1.62 -11.67
N HIS A 150 11.68 2.17 -10.80
CA HIS A 150 11.85 2.11 -9.35
C HIS A 150 11.22 0.90 -8.67
N LEU A 151 10.67 -0.05 -9.46
CA LEU A 151 10.18 -1.33 -8.96
C LEU A 151 11.25 -2.41 -9.01
N HIS A 152 11.76 -2.75 -7.83
CA HIS A 152 12.79 -3.78 -7.68
C HIS A 152 12.19 -5.19 -7.66
N TRP A 153 12.82 -6.13 -8.38
CA TRP A 153 12.41 -7.54 -8.38
C TRP A 153 12.33 -8.09 -6.94
N PRO A 154 11.30 -8.89 -6.60
CA PRO A 154 10.26 -9.46 -7.44
C PRO A 154 8.97 -8.65 -7.56
N LEU A 155 8.99 -7.36 -7.21
CA LEU A 155 7.83 -6.52 -7.45
C LEU A 155 7.73 -6.20 -8.95
N ARG A 156 6.49 -6.23 -9.44
CA ARG A 156 6.07 -5.92 -10.81
C ARG A 156 4.74 -5.18 -10.73
N PRO A 157 4.37 -4.38 -11.75
CA PRO A 157 3.09 -3.68 -11.76
C PRO A 157 1.88 -4.58 -11.50
N ALA A 158 1.91 -5.83 -11.98
CA ALA A 158 0.85 -6.81 -11.71
C ALA A 158 0.65 -7.12 -10.22
N LYS A 159 1.65 -6.86 -9.36
CA LYS A 159 1.55 -7.03 -7.91
C LYS A 159 0.73 -5.92 -7.25
N ALA A 160 0.49 -4.80 -7.92
CA ALA A 160 -0.28 -3.68 -7.38
C ALA A 160 -1.80 -3.82 -7.56
N LYS A 161 -2.27 -4.99 -8.00
CA LYS A 161 -3.69 -5.29 -8.18
C LYS A 161 -4.12 -6.60 -7.52
N GLY A 162 -5.38 -6.63 -7.11
CA GLY A 162 -6.12 -7.79 -6.62
C GLY A 162 -6.87 -8.48 -7.76
N GLU A 163 -7.89 -9.24 -7.39
CA GLU A 163 -8.82 -9.87 -8.32
C GLU A 163 -9.77 -8.83 -8.93
N VAL A 164 -10.26 -7.89 -8.12
CA VAL A 164 -11.19 -6.84 -8.55
C VAL A 164 -10.47 -5.49 -8.59
N PHE A 165 -10.10 -5.06 -9.80
CA PHE A 165 -9.36 -3.81 -9.99
C PHE A 165 -10.22 -2.57 -9.67
N GLN A 166 -9.93 -1.91 -8.55
CA GLN A 166 -10.61 -0.68 -8.10
C GLN A 166 -10.12 0.55 -8.87
N ARG A 167 -10.58 0.65 -10.12
CA ARG A 167 -10.21 1.74 -11.03
C ARG A 167 -10.69 3.11 -10.54
N ALA A 168 -11.91 3.19 -10.02
CA ALA A 168 -12.49 4.46 -9.54
C ALA A 168 -11.72 5.00 -8.31
N ALA A 169 -11.30 4.12 -7.40
CA ALA A 169 -10.51 4.51 -6.23
C ALA A 169 -9.14 5.09 -6.63
N ARG A 170 -8.46 4.45 -7.60
CA ARG A 170 -7.19 4.96 -8.13
C ARG A 170 -7.35 6.27 -8.91
N GLN A 171 -8.46 6.46 -9.63
CA GLN A 171 -8.80 7.76 -10.24
C GLN A 171 -9.02 8.84 -9.19
N ALA A 172 -9.69 8.51 -8.07
CA ALA A 172 -9.84 9.42 -6.94
C ALA A 172 -8.51 9.74 -6.25
N ALA A 173 -7.53 8.85 -6.34
CA ALA A 173 -6.14 9.11 -5.94
C ALA A 173 -5.35 9.95 -6.97
N GLY A 174 -5.94 10.27 -8.13
CA GLY A 174 -5.35 11.16 -9.14
C GLY A 174 -4.55 10.45 -10.25
N LEU A 175 -4.52 9.11 -10.27
CA LEU A 175 -3.80 8.36 -11.30
C LEU A 175 -4.40 8.62 -12.69
N THR A 176 -3.54 8.79 -13.69
CA THR A 176 -3.95 9.07 -15.08
C THR A 176 -4.57 7.84 -15.74
N GLN A 177 -5.43 8.06 -16.74
CA GLN A 177 -6.04 6.95 -17.49
C GLN A 177 -4.98 6.05 -18.13
N GLU A 178 -3.91 6.63 -18.68
CA GLU A 178 -2.81 5.87 -19.28
C GLU A 178 -2.14 4.95 -18.25
N PHE A 179 -1.84 5.45 -17.05
CA PHE A 179 -1.25 4.63 -15.99
C PHE A 179 -2.18 3.49 -15.59
N LEU A 180 -3.48 3.77 -15.47
CA LEU A 180 -4.49 2.76 -15.10
C LEU A 180 -4.65 1.69 -16.17
N ASP A 181 -4.69 2.06 -17.45
CA ASP A 181 -4.79 1.12 -18.57
C ASP A 181 -3.60 0.17 -18.59
N ARG A 182 -2.39 0.70 -18.41
CA ARG A 182 -1.17 -0.11 -18.35
C ARG A 182 -1.14 -1.00 -17.11
N LEU A 183 -1.59 -0.51 -15.96
CA LEU A 183 -1.62 -1.27 -14.72
C LEU A 183 -2.61 -2.44 -14.78
N GLU A 184 -3.81 -2.17 -15.31
CA GLU A 184 -4.86 -3.17 -15.47
C GLU A 184 -4.43 -4.29 -16.44
N GLN A 185 -3.68 -3.94 -17.48
CA GLN A 185 -3.11 -4.89 -18.46
C GLN A 185 -1.83 -5.58 -17.99
N ALA A 186 -1.22 -5.16 -16.88
CA ALA A 186 0.02 -5.77 -16.41
C ALA A 186 -0.22 -7.24 -16.02
N GLU A 187 0.52 -8.15 -16.65
CA GLU A 187 0.47 -9.58 -16.34
C GLU A 187 1.58 -9.95 -15.34
N PRO A 188 1.34 -10.92 -14.45
CA PRO A 188 2.42 -11.49 -13.66
C PRO A 188 3.42 -12.14 -14.62
N ASP A 189 4.72 -11.87 -14.43
CA ASP A 189 5.75 -12.61 -15.16
C ASP A 189 5.53 -14.11 -14.91
N LEU A 190 5.43 -14.89 -16.00
CA LEU A 190 5.45 -16.36 -15.90
C LEU A 190 6.77 -16.75 -15.20
N PRO A 191 6.74 -17.61 -14.17
CA PRO A 191 7.98 -18.08 -13.57
C PRO A 191 8.82 -18.79 -14.65
N GLU A 192 10.07 -18.36 -14.82
CA GLU A 192 11.11 -19.16 -15.50
C GLU A 192 11.33 -20.50 -14.79
#